data_AF-A0A923RA22-F1
#
_entry.id   AF-A0A923RA22-F1
#
_cell.length_a   1.000
_cell.length_b   1.000
_cell.length_c   1.000
_cell.angle_alpha   90.00
_cell.angle_beta   90.00
_cell.angle_gamma   90.00
#
_symmetry.space_group_name_H-M   'P 1'
#
loop_
_entity.id
_entity.type
_entity.pdbx_description
1 polymer ?
#
loop_
_entity_poly.entity_id
_entity_poly.type
_entity_poly.pdbx_seq_one_letter_code
_entity_poly.pdbx_strand_id
1 'polypeptide(L)'
;EAKRARESSDTEYNVACTVEPANFNAPGQVVVSGSVDAVTELEKIITGKAIRGVMVKRLSVSAPFHSSLMKPAREVMDKIFAQAKAKGLLGELSTCYIPNRTAKMTQEKGVIFPLLSEQVDHSVLWKQSVEHLIENEITLAFEFGPGKVLQGLAKRIAKNKEAKFETVPVYDLESLKVAQGMMKS
;
A
#
# COMPACT_ATOMS: atom_id res chain seq x y z
N GLU A 1 20.60 -28.19 -31.32
CA GLU A 1 21.10 -26.96 -30.67
C GLU A 1 20.91 -27.06 -29.17
N ALA A 2 21.99 -26.93 -28.41
CA ALA A 2 22.05 -27.28 -26.99
C ALA A 2 21.42 -26.20 -26.10
N LYS A 3 20.52 -26.64 -25.22
CA LYS A 3 19.97 -25.92 -24.05
C LYS A 3 21.15 -25.42 -23.19
N ARG A 4 21.38 -24.10 -23.13
CA ARG A 4 22.20 -23.50 -22.07
C ARG A 4 21.43 -23.63 -20.76
N ALA A 5 21.84 -24.58 -19.92
CA ALA A 5 21.46 -24.62 -18.52
C ALA A 5 21.95 -23.34 -17.84
N ARG A 6 21.06 -22.63 -17.15
CA ARG A 6 21.46 -21.56 -16.23
C ARG A 6 22.17 -22.23 -15.06
N GLU A 7 23.44 -21.93 -14.88
CA GLU A 7 24.20 -22.25 -13.67
C GLU A 7 23.47 -21.59 -12.48
N SER A 8 22.86 -22.40 -11.62
CA SER A 8 22.39 -21.92 -10.32
C SER A 8 23.60 -21.80 -9.41
N SER A 9 24.00 -20.57 -9.11
CA SER A 9 24.91 -20.34 -7.99
C SER A 9 24.21 -20.86 -6.72
N ASP A 10 24.75 -21.92 -6.12
CA ASP A 10 24.36 -22.47 -4.81
C ASP A 10 24.67 -21.47 -3.70
N THR A 11 23.97 -20.35 -3.70
CA THR A 11 23.91 -19.45 -2.55
C THR A 11 22.79 -19.98 -1.68
N GLU A 12 23.13 -20.53 -0.52
CA GLU A 12 22.16 -20.96 0.47
C GLU A 12 21.46 -19.69 1.02
N TYR A 13 20.27 -19.40 0.50
CA TYR A 13 19.48 -18.26 0.95
C TYR A 13 18.74 -18.61 2.23
N ASN A 14 19.30 -18.22 3.37
CA ASN A 14 18.61 -18.24 4.65
C ASN A 14 17.58 -17.11 4.70
N VAL A 15 16.33 -17.40 4.31
CA VAL A 15 15.21 -16.46 4.43
C VAL A 15 14.64 -16.57 5.84
N ALA A 16 14.53 -15.45 6.54
CA ALA A 16 13.90 -15.42 7.87
C ALA A 16 12.45 -15.92 7.78
N CYS A 17 12.07 -16.83 8.68
CA CYS A 17 10.70 -17.28 8.81
C CYS A 17 9.88 -16.25 9.61
N THR A 18 9.35 -15.25 8.92
CA THR A 18 8.63 -14.12 9.52
C THR A 18 7.30 -13.88 8.80
N VAL A 19 6.33 -13.31 9.52
CA VAL A 19 5.06 -12.79 8.99
C VAL A 19 4.74 -11.47 9.70
N GLU A 20 4.45 -10.45 8.91
CA GLU A 20 4.28 -9.07 9.36
C GLU A 20 3.02 -8.45 8.74
N PRO A 21 2.37 -7.46 9.39
CA PRO A 21 1.32 -6.68 8.76
C PRO A 21 1.87 -5.90 7.57
N ALA A 22 1.33 -6.15 6.38
CA ALA A 22 1.68 -5.47 5.14
C ALA A 22 0.76 -4.26 4.86
N ASN A 23 -0.54 -4.38 5.13
CA ASN A 23 -1.48 -3.30 4.87
C ASN A 23 -2.53 -3.21 5.97
N PHE A 24 -2.69 -2.02 6.54
CA PHE A 24 -3.83 -1.68 7.39
C PHE A 24 -4.87 -1.00 6.51
N ASN A 25 -5.79 -1.78 5.95
CA ASN A 25 -6.68 -1.31 4.89
C ASN A 25 -8.01 -0.73 5.39
N ALA A 26 -8.60 -1.31 6.43
CA ALA A 26 -9.84 -0.83 7.01
C ALA A 26 -10.04 -1.45 8.40
N PRO A 27 -10.97 -0.94 9.23
CA PRO A 27 -11.38 -1.64 10.45
C PRO A 27 -11.74 -3.10 10.16
N GLY A 28 -11.05 -4.03 10.81
CA GLY A 28 -11.22 -5.48 10.60
C GLY A 28 -10.65 -6.04 9.30
N GLN A 29 -9.82 -5.29 8.56
CA GLN A 29 -9.14 -5.80 7.36
C GLN A 29 -7.65 -5.43 7.36
N VAL A 30 -6.81 -6.44 7.58
CA VAL A 30 -5.35 -6.36 7.55
C VAL A 30 -4.83 -7.37 6.55
N VAL A 31 -3.83 -6.99 5.75
CA VAL A 31 -3.05 -7.91 4.92
C VAL A 31 -1.77 -8.22 5.67
N VAL A 32 -1.35 -9.48 5.66
CA VAL A 32 -0.06 -9.93 6.20
C VAL A 32 0.82 -10.46 5.07
N SER A 33 2.13 -10.35 5.25
CA SER A 33 3.12 -10.70 4.26
C SER A 33 4.39 -11.22 4.95
N GLY A 34 5.10 -12.14 4.30
CA GLY A 34 6.21 -12.85 4.93
C GLY A 34 6.60 -14.11 4.18
N SER A 35 7.35 -14.99 4.83
CA SER A 35 7.72 -16.29 4.25
C SER A 35 6.48 -17.16 4.04
N VAL A 36 6.54 -18.06 3.05
CA VAL A 36 5.43 -18.97 2.76
C VAL A 36 5.06 -19.79 3.99
N ASP A 37 6.06 -20.30 4.71
CA ASP A 37 5.86 -21.14 5.90
C ASP A 37 5.20 -20.37 7.03
N ALA A 38 5.68 -19.15 7.35
CA ALA A 38 5.12 -18.33 8.42
C ALA A 38 3.68 -17.89 8.11
N VAL A 39 3.39 -17.51 6.86
CA VAL A 39 2.02 -17.14 6.47
C VAL A 39 1.09 -18.35 6.50
N THR A 40 1.56 -19.52 6.06
CA THR A 40 0.79 -20.77 6.09
C THR A 40 0.47 -21.18 7.53
N GLU A 41 1.43 -21.04 8.44
CA GLU A 41 1.22 -21.34 9.86
C GLU A 41 0.23 -20.36 10.50
N LEU A 42 0.35 -19.06 10.21
CA LEU A 42 -0.62 -18.07 10.69
C LEU A 42 -2.04 -18.36 10.18
N GLU A 43 -2.18 -18.76 8.91
CA GLU A 43 -3.47 -19.16 8.33
C GLU A 43 -4.08 -20.35 9.09
N LYS A 44 -3.29 -21.38 9.39
CA LYS A 44 -3.73 -22.54 10.20
C LYS A 44 -4.16 -22.12 11.60
N ILE A 45 -3.40 -21.24 12.26
CA ILE A 45 -3.72 -20.76 13.62
C ILE A 45 -5.05 -20.01 13.63
N ILE A 46 -5.29 -19.10 12.67
CA ILE A 46 -6.52 -18.30 12.64
C ILE A 46 -7.73 -19.18 12.28
N THR A 47 -7.59 -20.06 11.29
CA THR A 47 -8.68 -20.94 10.86
C THR A 47 -9.01 -22.02 11.91
N GLY A 48 -7.99 -22.59 12.57
CA GLY A 48 -8.16 -23.58 13.63
C GLY A 48 -8.78 -23.04 14.93
N LYS A 49 -8.63 -21.74 15.21
CA LYS A 49 -9.25 -21.09 16.38
C LYS A 49 -10.75 -20.81 16.22
N ALA A 50 -11.33 -21.04 15.02
CA ALA A 50 -12.74 -20.80 14.73
C ALA A 50 -13.25 -19.42 15.19
N ILE A 51 -12.42 -18.37 15.05
CA ILE A 51 -12.77 -17.02 15.50
C ILE A 51 -13.96 -16.54 14.67
N ARG A 52 -15.12 -16.41 15.33
CA ARG A 52 -16.37 -16.04 14.68
C ARG A 52 -16.23 -14.71 13.94
N GLY A 53 -16.54 -14.71 12.64
CA GLY A 53 -16.52 -13.51 11.80
C GLY A 53 -15.17 -13.15 11.18
N VAL A 54 -14.11 -13.94 11.43
CA VAL A 54 -12.82 -13.75 10.75
C VAL A 54 -12.77 -14.61 9.49
N MET A 55 -12.51 -13.97 8.34
CA MET A 55 -12.29 -14.63 7.07
C MET A 55 -10.81 -14.49 6.69
N VAL A 56 -10.17 -15.62 6.38
CA VAL A 56 -8.81 -15.66 5.84
C VAL A 56 -8.87 -15.97 4.35
N LYS A 57 -8.15 -15.19 3.55
CA LYS A 57 -8.05 -15.39 2.10
C LYS A 57 -6.61 -15.17 1.65
N ARG A 58 -6.02 -16.19 1.03
CA ARG A 58 -4.70 -16.08 0.40
C ARG A 58 -4.78 -15.15 -0.82
N LEU A 59 -3.80 -14.26 -0.96
CA LEU A 59 -3.67 -13.40 -2.14
C LEU A 59 -2.76 -14.06 -3.17
N SER A 60 -3.14 -13.99 -4.45
CA SER A 60 -2.34 -14.48 -5.58
C SER A 60 -1.26 -13.47 -5.94
N VAL A 61 -0.19 -13.41 -5.14
CA VAL A 61 0.96 -12.52 -5.34
C VAL A 61 2.27 -13.31 -5.28
N SER A 62 3.30 -12.86 -5.98
CA SER A 62 4.57 -13.57 -6.15
C SER A 62 5.67 -13.16 -5.17
N ALA A 63 5.48 -12.10 -4.39
CA ALA A 63 6.50 -11.54 -3.51
C ALA A 63 5.90 -11.06 -2.17
N PRO A 64 6.70 -11.02 -1.08
CA PRO A 64 6.25 -10.62 0.24
C PRO A 64 6.27 -9.08 0.40
N PHE A 65 5.53 -8.36 -0.46
CA PHE A 65 5.46 -6.90 -0.44
C PHE A 65 5.16 -6.32 0.95
N HIS A 66 5.72 -5.15 1.26
CA HIS A 66 5.50 -4.43 2.52
C HIS A 66 5.91 -5.22 3.78
N SER A 67 6.96 -6.05 3.67
CA SER A 67 7.57 -6.77 4.78
C SER A 67 9.07 -6.57 4.80
N SER A 68 9.70 -6.82 5.95
CA SER A 68 11.15 -6.75 6.12
C SER A 68 11.94 -7.60 5.11
N LEU A 69 11.34 -8.65 4.56
CA LEU A 69 11.94 -9.49 3.51
C LEU A 69 12.18 -8.75 2.19
N MET A 70 11.54 -7.59 1.99
CA MET A 70 11.73 -6.74 0.82
C MET A 70 12.90 -5.75 0.95
N LYS A 71 13.66 -5.78 2.06
CA LYS A 71 14.82 -4.91 2.26
C LYS A 71 15.82 -4.90 1.08
N PRO A 72 16.16 -6.04 0.43
CA PRO A 72 17.04 -6.01 -0.75
C PRO A 72 16.46 -5.19 -1.91
N ALA A 73 15.14 -5.24 -2.12
CA ALA A 73 14.46 -4.44 -3.14
C ALA A 73 14.45 -2.94 -2.78
N ARG A 74 14.29 -2.60 -1.50
CA ARG A 74 14.44 -1.23 -1.00
C ARG A 74 15.84 -0.69 -1.27
N GLU A 75 16.90 -1.45 -1.01
CA GLU A 75 18.29 -1.03 -1.26
C GLU A 75 18.56 -0.74 -2.75
N VAL A 76 17.91 -1.50 -3.65
CA VAL A 76 17.94 -1.20 -5.09
C VAL A 76 17.19 0.10 -5.40
N MET A 77 16.01 0.30 -4.80
CA MET A 77 15.21 1.51 -4.97
C MET A 77 15.94 2.77 -4.45
N ASP A 78 16.65 2.67 -3.33
CA ASP A 78 17.47 3.76 -2.77
C ASP A 78 18.54 4.22 -3.77
N LYS A 79 19.21 3.29 -4.46
CA LYS A 79 20.20 3.62 -5.50
C LYS A 79 19.55 4.34 -6.68
N ILE A 80 18.38 3.89 -7.12
CA ILE A 80 17.62 4.52 -8.22
C ILE A 80 17.23 5.95 -7.83
N PHE A 81 16.71 6.16 -6.62
CA PHE A 81 16.33 7.49 -6.17
C PHE A 81 17.52 8.41 -5.89
N ALA A 82 18.66 7.89 -5.45
CA ALA A 82 19.89 8.68 -5.35
C ALA A 82 20.31 9.24 -6.72
N GLN A 83 20.22 8.41 -7.78
CA GLN A 83 20.47 8.86 -9.15
C GLN A 83 19.44 9.88 -9.62
N ALA A 84 18.15 9.65 -9.33
CA ALA A 84 17.08 10.59 -9.68
C ALA A 84 17.27 11.96 -9.00
N LYS A 85 17.68 11.95 -7.72
CA LYS A 85 18.00 13.16 -6.95
C LYS A 85 19.19 13.90 -7.54
N ALA A 86 20.28 13.20 -7.88
CA ALA A 86 21.46 13.80 -8.50
C ALA A 86 21.14 14.45 -9.87
N LYS A 87 20.15 13.91 -10.60
CA LYS A 87 19.65 14.45 -11.86
C LYS A 87 18.59 15.55 -11.70
N GLY A 88 18.21 15.92 -10.47
CA GLY A 88 17.19 16.94 -10.23
C GLY A 88 15.78 16.55 -10.71
N LEU A 89 15.46 15.25 -10.79
CA LEU A 89 14.18 14.77 -11.35
C LEU A 89 12.97 15.02 -10.43
N LEU A 90 13.20 15.44 -9.19
CA LEU A 90 12.11 15.78 -8.29
C LEU A 90 11.72 17.24 -8.51
N GLY A 91 10.53 17.45 -9.07
CA GLY A 91 9.96 18.77 -9.33
C GLY A 91 9.50 19.49 -8.06
N GLU A 92 8.97 20.70 -8.21
CA GLU A 92 8.26 21.38 -7.11
C GLU A 92 6.94 20.68 -6.79
N LEU A 93 6.53 20.77 -5.52
CA LEU A 93 5.26 20.21 -5.07
C LEU A 93 4.26 21.36 -4.87
N SER A 94 3.23 21.40 -5.70
CA SER A 94 2.12 22.34 -5.55
C SER A 94 1.02 21.84 -4.61
N THR A 95 1.07 20.56 -4.21
CA THR A 95 -0.03 19.88 -3.52
C THR A 95 0.53 19.00 -2.40
N CYS A 96 -0.18 18.99 -1.27
CA CYS A 96 0.10 18.06 -0.18
C CYS A 96 -0.15 16.61 -0.59
N TYR A 97 0.57 15.69 0.06
CA TYR A 97 0.40 14.26 -0.12
C TYR A 97 0.44 13.53 1.23
N ILE A 98 -0.08 12.31 1.27
CA ILE A 98 -0.04 11.45 2.45
C ILE A 98 0.81 10.21 2.12
N PRO A 99 2.04 10.11 2.64
CA PRO A 99 2.88 8.94 2.46
C PRO A 99 2.28 7.72 3.17
N ASN A 100 2.26 6.58 2.49
CA ASN A 100 1.74 5.32 3.05
C ASN A 100 2.45 4.90 4.35
N ARG A 101 3.72 5.30 4.51
CA ARG A 101 4.55 4.95 5.66
C ARG A 101 4.19 5.70 6.94
N THR A 102 3.79 6.97 6.81
CA THR A 102 3.56 7.88 7.95
C THR A 102 2.09 8.17 8.18
N ALA A 103 1.24 8.04 7.15
CA ALA A 103 -0.18 8.42 7.17
C ALA A 103 -0.44 9.88 7.62
N LYS A 104 0.54 10.76 7.45
CA LYS A 104 0.44 12.18 7.81
C LYS A 104 0.56 13.04 6.57
N MET A 105 -0.33 14.01 6.43
CA MET A 105 -0.28 14.98 5.35
C MET A 105 1.00 15.81 5.43
N THR A 106 1.69 15.96 4.31
CA THR A 106 2.91 16.75 4.20
C THR A 106 3.04 17.33 2.79
N GLN A 107 3.83 18.39 2.64
CA GLN A 107 4.27 18.94 1.35
C GLN A 107 5.81 18.92 1.26
N GLU A 108 6.48 18.20 2.16
CA GLU A 108 7.93 18.20 2.26
C GLU A 108 8.57 17.37 1.14
N LYS A 109 9.18 18.07 0.18
CA LYS A 109 9.88 17.46 -0.96
C LYS A 109 11.08 16.60 -0.54
N GLY A 110 11.78 16.99 0.52
CA GLY A 110 13.03 16.35 0.96
C GLY A 110 12.87 14.88 1.35
N VAL A 111 11.66 14.48 1.77
CA VAL A 111 11.37 13.15 2.31
C VAL A 111 10.67 12.21 1.32
N ILE A 112 10.32 12.66 0.10
CA ILE A 112 9.61 11.82 -0.87
C ILE A 112 10.36 10.52 -1.17
N PHE A 113 11.63 10.60 -1.57
CA PHE A 113 12.40 9.41 -1.93
C PHE A 113 12.63 8.47 -0.76
N PRO A 114 13.08 8.93 0.43
CA PRO A 114 13.15 8.08 1.62
C PRO A 114 11.83 7.36 1.92
N LEU A 115 10.69 8.06 1.87
CA LEU A 115 9.38 7.48 2.20
C LEU A 115 8.88 6.50 1.14
N LEU A 116 9.17 6.74 -0.15
CA LEU A 116 8.88 5.80 -1.22
C LEU A 116 9.72 4.52 -1.10
N SER A 117 10.99 4.63 -0.72
CA SER A 117 11.84 3.49 -0.43
C SER A 117 11.35 2.69 0.78
N GLU A 118 11.04 3.37 1.90
CA GLU A 118 10.51 2.72 3.11
C GLU A 118 9.18 2.03 2.85
N GLN A 119 8.35 2.52 1.94
CA GLN A 119 7.10 1.86 1.59
C GLN A 119 7.31 0.45 1.02
N VAL A 120 8.48 0.13 0.45
CA VAL A 120 8.76 -1.18 -0.16
C VAL A 120 8.79 -2.30 0.89
N ASP A 121 9.38 -2.03 2.04
CA ASP A 121 9.63 -3.00 3.12
C ASP A 121 8.86 -2.72 4.42
N HIS A 122 7.97 -1.72 4.43
CA HIS A 122 7.11 -1.40 5.57
C HIS A 122 5.62 -1.43 5.22
N SER A 123 4.79 -1.52 6.25
CA SER A 123 3.33 -1.54 6.13
C SER A 123 2.78 -0.28 5.46
N VAL A 124 1.73 -0.47 4.65
CA VAL A 124 0.87 0.59 4.13
C VAL A 124 -0.19 0.94 5.16
N LEU A 125 -0.15 2.18 5.66
CA LEU A 125 -1.06 2.70 6.68
C LEU A 125 -2.32 3.36 6.07
N TRP A 126 -2.97 2.68 5.12
CA TRP A 126 -4.09 3.26 4.36
C TRP A 126 -5.26 3.70 5.24
N LYS A 127 -5.64 2.87 6.23
CA LYS A 127 -6.70 3.19 7.18
C LYS A 127 -6.41 4.52 7.87
N GLN A 128 -5.20 4.66 8.41
CA GLN A 128 -4.73 5.84 9.11
C GLN A 128 -4.66 7.06 8.18
N SER A 129 -4.27 6.88 6.91
CA SER A 129 -4.27 7.96 5.92
C SER A 129 -5.68 8.53 5.70
N VAL A 130 -6.69 7.68 5.58
CA VAL A 130 -8.09 8.12 5.41
C VAL A 130 -8.64 8.72 6.71
N GLU A 131 -8.31 8.13 7.88
CA GLU A 131 -8.66 8.71 9.18
C GLU A 131 -8.08 10.13 9.30
N HIS A 132 -6.83 10.33 8.88
CA HIS A 132 -6.20 11.64 8.88
C HIS A 132 -6.87 12.63 7.92
N LEU A 133 -7.32 12.20 6.74
CA LEU A 133 -8.11 13.06 5.84
C LEU A 133 -9.41 13.52 6.51
N ILE A 134 -10.13 12.59 7.15
CA ILE A 134 -11.39 12.88 7.85
C ILE A 134 -11.14 13.85 9.02
N GLU A 135 -10.07 13.65 9.79
CA GLU A 135 -9.68 14.52 10.91
C GLU A 135 -9.30 15.94 10.46
N ASN A 136 -8.89 16.11 9.19
CA ASN A 136 -8.64 17.41 8.56
C ASN A 136 -9.85 17.93 7.76
N GLU A 137 -11.06 17.47 8.10
CA GLU A 137 -12.34 17.94 7.53
C GLU A 137 -12.49 17.75 6.02
N ILE A 138 -11.68 16.89 5.40
CA ILE A 138 -11.85 16.52 3.99
C ILE A 138 -13.04 15.58 3.90
N THR A 139 -14.00 15.94 3.06
CA THR A 139 -15.29 15.23 2.94
C THR A 139 -15.55 14.62 1.57
N LEU A 140 -14.68 14.89 0.58
CA LEU A 140 -14.80 14.41 -0.79
C LEU A 140 -13.45 13.92 -1.31
N ALA A 141 -13.43 12.72 -1.89
CA ALA A 141 -12.26 12.16 -2.55
C ALA A 141 -12.61 11.54 -3.90
N PHE A 142 -11.66 11.60 -4.83
CA PHE A 142 -11.78 10.99 -6.15
C PHE A 142 -10.81 9.79 -6.25
N GLU A 143 -11.32 8.60 -6.56
CA GLU A 143 -10.50 7.40 -6.78
C GLU A 143 -10.14 7.32 -8.26
N PHE A 144 -8.88 7.59 -8.60
CA PHE A 144 -8.40 7.46 -9.98
C PHE A 144 -7.87 6.05 -10.24
N GLY A 145 -8.33 5.45 -11.34
CA GLY A 145 -7.91 4.12 -11.80
C GLY A 145 -9.05 3.11 -11.85
N PRO A 146 -8.81 1.92 -12.43
CA PRO A 146 -9.86 0.93 -12.64
C PRO A 146 -10.37 0.35 -11.31
N GLY A 147 -11.68 0.12 -11.23
CA GLY A 147 -12.33 -0.48 -10.07
C GLY A 147 -12.81 0.54 -9.04
N LYS A 148 -13.11 0.04 -7.83
CA LYS A 148 -13.72 0.81 -6.73
C LYS A 148 -13.22 0.33 -5.36
N VAL A 149 -11.99 -0.20 -5.32
CA VAL A 149 -11.46 -0.86 -4.12
C VAL A 149 -11.23 0.17 -3.04
N LEU A 150 -10.55 1.28 -3.34
CA LEU A 150 -10.24 2.31 -2.35
C LEU A 150 -11.51 3.01 -1.87
N GLN A 151 -12.49 3.24 -2.75
CA GLN A 151 -13.83 3.69 -2.38
C GLN A 151 -14.46 2.76 -1.34
N GLY A 152 -14.43 1.45 -1.56
CA GLY A 152 -14.98 0.48 -0.61
C GLY A 152 -14.30 0.53 0.76
N LEU A 153 -12.96 0.64 0.76
CA LEU A 153 -12.17 0.76 1.99
C LEU A 153 -12.46 2.08 2.72
N ALA A 154 -12.43 3.21 2.02
CA ALA A 154 -12.70 4.53 2.56
C ALA A 154 -14.12 4.63 3.16
N LYS A 155 -15.14 4.09 2.48
CA LYS A 155 -16.52 4.02 3.02
C LYS A 155 -16.61 3.26 4.33
N ARG A 156 -15.88 2.14 4.46
CA ARG A 156 -15.83 1.37 5.72
C ARG A 156 -15.17 2.16 6.85
N ILE A 157 -14.08 2.88 6.54
CA ILE A 157 -13.36 3.72 7.51
C ILE A 157 -14.25 4.88 7.97
N ALA A 158 -14.85 5.61 7.03
CA ALA A 158 -15.74 6.73 7.32
C ALA A 158 -16.97 6.30 8.14
N LYS A 159 -17.59 5.16 7.80
CA LYS A 159 -18.69 4.59 8.59
C LYS A 159 -18.26 4.28 10.02
N ASN A 160 -17.06 3.74 10.21
CA ASN A 160 -16.54 3.43 11.55
C ASN A 160 -16.20 4.69 12.37
N LYS A 161 -15.88 5.81 11.70
CA LYS A 161 -15.66 7.12 12.31
C LYS A 161 -16.92 7.97 12.42
N GLU A 162 -18.08 7.45 11.99
CA GLU A 162 -19.34 8.19 11.91
C GLU A 162 -19.22 9.51 11.13
N ALA A 163 -18.33 9.53 10.13
CA ALA A 163 -17.98 10.72 9.36
C ALA A 163 -18.60 10.70 7.96
N LYS A 164 -18.96 11.89 7.46
CA LYS A 164 -19.32 12.08 6.05
C LYS A 164 -18.06 12.15 5.21
N PHE A 165 -17.81 11.12 4.40
CA PHE A 165 -16.68 11.06 3.47
C PHE A 165 -17.14 10.44 2.14
N GLU A 166 -17.44 11.30 1.18
CA GLU A 166 -17.86 10.91 -0.14
C GLU A 166 -16.67 10.51 -1.01
N THR A 167 -16.85 9.47 -1.81
CA THR A 167 -15.83 8.94 -2.71
C THR A 167 -16.42 8.74 -4.10
N VAL A 168 -15.75 9.26 -5.11
CA VAL A 168 -16.21 9.24 -6.51
C VAL A 168 -15.15 8.53 -7.36
N PRO A 169 -15.46 7.40 -8.00
CA PRO A 169 -14.50 6.70 -8.85
C PRO A 169 -14.36 7.39 -10.21
N VAL A 170 -13.14 7.45 -10.73
CA VAL A 170 -12.76 8.05 -12.01
C VAL A 170 -11.86 7.07 -12.78
N TYR A 171 -12.42 6.43 -13.79
CA TYR A 171 -11.75 5.36 -14.56
C TYR A 171 -11.90 5.49 -16.08
N ASP A 172 -12.70 6.45 -16.55
CA ASP A 172 -12.90 6.76 -17.97
C ASP A 172 -13.22 8.26 -18.17
N LEU A 173 -13.42 8.67 -19.42
CA LEU A 173 -13.73 10.07 -19.75
C LEU A 173 -15.10 10.51 -19.26
N GLU A 174 -16.06 9.60 -19.13
CA GLU A 174 -17.41 9.93 -18.67
C GLU A 174 -17.43 10.22 -17.16
N SER A 175 -16.84 9.33 -16.36
CA SER A 175 -16.65 9.52 -14.92
C SER A 175 -15.78 10.74 -14.60
N LEU A 176 -14.79 11.06 -15.45
CA LEU A 176 -14.02 12.30 -15.31
C LEU A 176 -14.88 13.56 -15.50
N LYS A 177 -15.79 13.58 -16.49
CA LYS A 177 -16.71 14.72 -16.69
C LYS A 177 -17.64 14.90 -15.49
N VAL A 178 -18.12 13.81 -14.90
CA VAL A 178 -18.93 13.85 -13.67
C VAL A 178 -18.13 14.47 -12.52
N ALA A 179 -16.90 14.00 -12.30
CA ALA A 179 -16.02 14.56 -11.26
C ALA A 179 -15.74 16.06 -11.46
N GLN A 180 -15.48 16.49 -12.70
CA GLN A 180 -15.29 17.90 -13.03
C GLN A 180 -16.54 18.75 -12.75
N GLY A 181 -17.74 18.21 -12.97
CA GLY A 181 -18.99 18.87 -12.63
C GLY A 181 -19.12 19.14 -11.12
N MET A 182 -18.77 18.15 -10.31
CA MET A 182 -18.81 18.26 -8.84
C MET A 182 -17.80 19.26 -8.25
N MET A 183 -16.68 19.50 -8.94
CA MET A 183 -15.67 20.48 -8.48
C MET A 183 -16.01 21.93 -8.82
N LYS A 184 -16.96 22.16 -9.75
CA LYS A 184 -17.35 23.50 -10.20
C LYS A 184 -18.57 24.07 -9.46
N SER A 185 -19.28 23.21 -8.72
CA SER A 185 -20.41 23.55 -7.85
C SER A 185 -19.94 23.87 -6.45
#